data_AF-A0A7R9AF95-F1
#
_entry.id   AF-A0A7R9AF95-F1
#
_cell.length_a   1.000
_cell.length_b   1.000
_cell.length_c   1.000
_cell.angle_alpha   90.00
_cell.angle_beta   90.00
_cell.angle_gamma   90.00
#
_symmetry.space_group_name_H-M   'P 1'
#
loop_
_entity.id
_entity.type
_entity.pdbx_description
1 polymer ?
#
loop_
_entity_poly.entity_id
_entity_poly.type
_entity_poly.pdbx_seq_one_letter_code
_entity_poly.pdbx_strand_id
1 'polypeptide(L)'
;MKRSARLISTVAEGLKSQFDVIVVGGGHAGAEASAAAARIGARTLLLTHRFSSIGEMSCNPSFGGIGKGHLLKEVDALDGIAPRASSGEVIRSKSVVLATGTFLDAELHLGLNIRPGGRIGDKAATALATTLRRLGFLTARLKTGTPPRIDGSTVNWKKTKVHPPDFPATPFSFLNSRVAIRDKEQLDCHMTWTTEEVEHIVRDSIHLNCHVKEEVSGPRYCPSIESKVLRFGGRRHQVWLEPEGFCCREVYPQGLSCTMPEDYQVQLIRSIPGLETAKLLRPGDSFPLSLQLS
;
A
#
# COMPACT_ATOMS: atom_id res chain seq x y z
N MET A 1 25.48 -38.70 3.87
CA MET A 1 25.52 -37.58 2.89
C MET A 1 25.03 -36.31 3.57
N LYS A 2 25.75 -35.18 3.48
CA LYS A 2 25.29 -33.88 4.00
C LYS A 2 24.77 -33.03 2.83
N ARG A 3 23.54 -32.53 2.89
CA ARG A 3 23.05 -31.50 1.93
C ARG A 3 23.65 -30.15 2.33
N SER A 4 24.28 -29.46 1.39
CA SER A 4 24.85 -28.13 1.62
C SER A 4 23.76 -27.06 1.54
N ALA A 5 23.51 -26.35 2.63
CA ALA A 5 22.68 -25.15 2.63
C ALA A 5 23.55 -23.94 2.21
N ARG A 6 23.26 -23.35 1.05
CA ARG A 6 23.90 -22.10 0.62
C ARG A 6 23.18 -20.92 1.28
N LEU A 7 23.68 -20.45 2.42
CA LEU A 7 23.36 -19.10 2.87
C LEU A 7 24.04 -18.09 1.92
N ILE A 8 23.26 -17.15 1.39
CA ILE A 8 23.76 -15.98 0.65
C ILE A 8 23.06 -14.74 1.19
N SER A 9 23.60 -14.20 2.29
CA SER A 9 23.15 -12.94 2.89
C SER A 9 24.30 -12.28 3.66
N THR A 10 25.44 -12.10 2.99
CA THR A 10 26.61 -11.44 3.58
C THR A 10 26.35 -9.94 3.68
N VAL A 11 26.35 -9.39 4.90
CA VAL A 11 26.35 -7.94 5.12
C VAL A 11 27.70 -7.40 4.62
N ALA A 12 27.66 -6.62 3.54
CA ALA A 12 28.86 -6.26 2.79
C ALA A 12 29.52 -4.98 3.33
N GLU A 13 30.43 -5.12 4.29
CA GLU A 13 31.39 -4.08 4.64
C GLU A 13 32.46 -3.96 3.53
N GLY A 14 32.59 -2.78 2.92
CA GLY A 14 33.61 -2.47 1.91
C GLY A 14 33.18 -2.69 0.45
N LEU A 15 32.40 -1.77 -0.13
CA LEU A 15 31.85 -1.87 -1.50
C LEU A 15 32.85 -1.48 -2.61
N LYS A 16 34.00 -2.18 -2.67
CA LYS A 16 34.88 -2.16 -3.86
C LYS A 16 34.32 -2.95 -5.07
N SER A 17 33.07 -3.41 -5.00
CA SER A 17 32.39 -4.16 -6.05
C SER A 17 31.67 -3.24 -7.04
N GLN A 18 32.01 -3.38 -8.33
CA GLN A 18 31.20 -2.85 -9.42
C GLN A 18 29.97 -3.75 -9.63
N PHE A 19 28.78 -3.16 -9.66
CA PHE A 19 27.54 -3.88 -9.94
C PHE A 19 27.19 -3.80 -11.42
N ASP A 20 26.27 -4.65 -11.85
CA ASP A 20 25.68 -4.58 -13.19
C ASP A 20 24.35 -3.82 -13.12
N VAL A 21 23.49 -4.13 -12.14
CA VAL A 21 22.21 -3.45 -11.89
C VAL A 21 22.12 -2.94 -10.44
N ILE A 22 21.65 -1.71 -10.25
CA ILE A 22 21.23 -1.17 -8.95
C ILE A 22 19.72 -0.92 -8.96
N VAL A 23 19.01 -1.22 -7.86
CA VAL A 23 17.56 -1.00 -7.73
C VAL A 23 17.25 -0.23 -6.43
N VAL A 24 16.53 0.89 -6.53
CA VAL A 24 16.29 1.85 -5.43
C VAL A 24 14.82 1.85 -5.03
N GLY A 25 14.49 1.76 -3.73
CA GLY A 25 13.12 1.61 -3.24
C GLY A 25 12.63 0.15 -3.25
N GLY A 26 11.77 -0.23 -2.28
CA GLY A 26 11.61 -1.63 -1.86
C GLY A 26 10.21 -2.16 -1.62
N GLY A 27 9.19 -1.46 -2.10
CA GLY A 27 7.91 -2.10 -2.39
C GLY A 27 8.02 -3.04 -3.59
N HIS A 28 6.92 -3.72 -3.87
CA HIS A 28 6.72 -4.75 -4.92
C HIS A 28 7.64 -4.62 -6.15
N ALA A 29 7.49 -3.55 -6.96
CA ALA A 29 8.27 -3.35 -8.19
C ALA A 29 9.80 -3.36 -8.01
N GLY A 30 10.31 -2.95 -6.84
CA GLY A 30 11.73 -2.97 -6.52
C GLY A 30 12.24 -4.36 -6.11
N ALA A 31 11.39 -5.19 -5.52
CA ALA A 31 11.72 -6.58 -5.25
C ALA A 31 11.84 -7.36 -6.57
N GLU A 32 10.84 -7.26 -7.45
CA GLU A 32 10.82 -7.97 -8.73
C GLU A 32 11.99 -7.57 -9.64
N ALA A 33 12.23 -6.27 -9.82
CA ALA A 33 13.29 -5.77 -10.69
C ALA A 33 14.68 -6.25 -10.28
N SER A 34 14.95 -6.41 -8.99
CA SER A 34 16.22 -6.98 -8.53
C SER A 34 16.29 -8.48 -8.67
N ALA A 35 15.18 -9.18 -8.48
CA ALA A 35 15.17 -10.62 -8.59
C ALA A 35 15.38 -11.07 -10.04
N ALA A 36 14.65 -10.48 -10.99
CA ALA A 36 14.84 -10.71 -12.41
C ALA A 36 16.29 -10.45 -12.84
N ALA A 37 16.88 -9.32 -12.40
CA ALA A 37 18.29 -9.00 -12.68
C ALA A 37 19.27 -10.03 -12.07
N ALA A 38 19.07 -10.46 -10.82
CA ALA A 38 19.91 -11.48 -10.20
C ALA A 38 19.79 -12.86 -10.90
N ARG A 39 18.59 -13.21 -11.39
CA ARG A 39 18.29 -14.50 -12.04
C ARG A 39 18.88 -14.63 -13.44
N ILE A 40 19.00 -13.53 -14.19
CA ILE A 40 19.79 -13.48 -15.43
C ILE A 40 21.32 -13.40 -15.17
N GLY A 41 21.76 -13.55 -13.92
CA GLY A 41 23.17 -13.58 -13.53
C GLY A 41 23.84 -12.21 -13.37
N ALA A 42 23.09 -11.11 -13.44
CA ALA A 42 23.65 -9.77 -13.24
C ALA A 42 23.98 -9.54 -11.76
N ARG A 43 25.17 -9.00 -11.44
CA ARG A 43 25.53 -8.63 -10.07
C ARG A 43 24.65 -7.47 -9.64
N THR A 44 23.67 -7.77 -8.80
CA THR A 44 22.56 -6.87 -8.52
C THR A 44 22.63 -6.37 -7.09
N LEU A 45 22.52 -5.05 -6.91
CA LEU A 45 22.41 -4.39 -5.60
C LEU A 45 21.05 -3.71 -5.46
N LEU A 46 20.46 -3.82 -4.28
CA LEU A 46 19.13 -3.31 -3.96
C LEU A 46 19.32 -2.33 -2.77
N LEU A 47 18.77 -1.10 -2.82
CA LEU A 47 19.03 0.01 -1.87
C LEU A 47 17.77 0.49 -1.10
N THR A 48 17.68 0.29 0.22
CA THR A 48 16.49 0.66 1.06
C THR A 48 16.87 1.52 2.26
N HIS A 49 15.87 2.19 2.84
CA HIS A 49 15.94 2.80 4.17
C HIS A 49 15.73 1.79 5.31
N ARG A 50 14.88 0.77 5.13
CA ARG A 50 14.60 -0.29 6.13
C ARG A 50 14.51 -1.68 5.47
N PHE A 51 15.09 -2.70 6.10
CA PHE A 51 15.08 -4.09 5.59
C PHE A 51 13.74 -4.79 5.85
N SER A 52 13.08 -4.48 6.97
CA SER A 52 11.79 -5.04 7.38
C SER A 52 10.58 -4.51 6.59
N SER A 53 10.72 -3.40 5.85
CA SER A 53 9.65 -2.76 5.08
C SER A 53 9.56 -3.25 3.62
N ILE A 54 10.17 -4.40 3.31
CA ILE A 54 10.34 -4.90 1.94
C ILE A 54 9.17 -5.81 1.58
N GLY A 55 8.51 -5.51 0.45
CA GLY A 55 7.21 -6.11 0.12
C GLY A 55 6.05 -5.63 1.03
N GLU A 56 6.27 -4.63 1.89
CA GLU A 56 5.25 -4.14 2.82
C GLU A 56 4.07 -3.49 2.07
N MET A 57 2.87 -4.04 2.30
CA MET A 57 1.59 -3.52 1.81
C MET A 57 1.13 -2.33 2.67
N SER A 58 1.17 -1.11 2.13
CA SER A 58 0.77 0.12 2.85
C SER A 58 -0.70 0.54 2.68
N CYS A 59 -1.47 -0.18 1.87
CA CYS A 59 -2.87 0.11 1.56
C CYS A 59 -3.75 -1.08 1.98
N ASN A 60 -4.46 -1.71 1.04
CA ASN A 60 -5.31 -2.88 1.32
C ASN A 60 -4.47 -4.15 1.56
N PRO A 61 -4.86 -5.03 2.51
CA PRO A 61 -4.15 -6.28 2.82
C PRO A 61 -4.40 -7.41 1.78
N SER A 62 -5.06 -7.10 0.67
CA SER A 62 -5.52 -8.07 -0.32
C SER A 62 -4.78 -8.00 -1.67
N PHE A 63 -4.31 -9.16 -2.11
CA PHE A 63 -3.82 -9.41 -3.47
C PHE A 63 -4.99 -9.90 -4.36
N GLY A 64 -5.02 -9.50 -5.63
CA GLY A 64 -6.05 -9.91 -6.59
C GLY A 64 -7.21 -8.93 -6.80
N GLY A 65 -8.29 -9.42 -7.42
CA GLY A 65 -9.32 -8.60 -8.07
C GLY A 65 -9.06 -8.39 -9.57
N ILE A 66 -10.07 -7.94 -10.32
CA ILE A 66 -10.16 -8.01 -11.80
C ILE A 66 -8.86 -7.61 -12.53
N GLY A 67 -8.26 -6.46 -12.18
CA GLY A 67 -6.98 -6.02 -12.75
C GLY A 67 -5.75 -6.61 -12.03
N LYS A 68 -5.65 -6.42 -10.70
CA LYS A 68 -4.46 -6.80 -9.92
C LYS A 68 -4.14 -8.30 -10.02
N GLY A 69 -5.16 -9.16 -10.12
CA GLY A 69 -4.99 -10.62 -10.16
C GLY A 69 -4.34 -11.15 -11.44
N HIS A 70 -4.52 -10.47 -12.57
CA HIS A 70 -3.83 -10.80 -13.81
C HIS A 70 -2.35 -10.37 -13.74
N LEU A 71 -2.09 -9.11 -13.34
CA LEU A 71 -0.73 -8.59 -13.16
C LEU A 71 0.11 -9.42 -12.18
N LEU A 72 -0.49 -9.94 -11.10
CA LEU A 72 0.24 -10.80 -10.15
C LEU A 72 0.55 -12.19 -10.71
N LYS A 73 -0.25 -12.71 -11.64
CA LYS A 73 0.04 -13.97 -12.37
C LYS A 73 1.09 -13.78 -13.45
N GLU A 74 1.10 -12.62 -14.10
CA GLU A 74 2.15 -12.21 -15.04
C GLU A 74 3.50 -12.01 -14.34
N VAL A 75 3.51 -11.52 -13.09
CA VAL A 75 4.71 -11.39 -12.25
C VAL A 75 5.17 -12.74 -11.66
N ASP A 76 4.26 -13.60 -11.19
CA ASP A 76 4.60 -14.95 -10.70
C ASP A 76 5.32 -15.79 -11.78
N ALA A 77 4.89 -15.67 -13.04
CA ALA A 77 5.54 -16.30 -14.19
C ALA A 77 7.01 -15.83 -14.44
N LEU A 78 7.48 -14.82 -13.69
CA LEU A 78 8.83 -14.24 -13.78
C LEU A 78 9.67 -14.41 -12.48
N ASP A 79 9.04 -14.83 -11.36
CA ASP A 79 9.62 -15.39 -10.12
C ASP A 79 10.68 -14.51 -9.38
N GLY A 80 10.43 -14.01 -8.13
CA GLY A 80 11.35 -13.01 -7.50
C GLY A 80 11.39 -12.78 -5.96
N ILE A 81 12.55 -12.31 -5.43
CA ILE A 81 12.86 -11.88 -4.01
C ILE A 81 14.21 -11.06 -3.82
N ALA A 82 14.55 -10.58 -2.59
CA ALA A 82 15.56 -9.52 -2.20
C ALA A 82 16.62 -9.97 -1.11
N PRO A 83 17.32 -9.17 -0.20
CA PRO A 83 17.71 -7.71 -0.04
C PRO A 83 19.17 -7.39 0.55
N ARG A 84 19.74 -6.19 0.98
CA ARG A 84 19.85 -4.70 0.64
C ARG A 84 20.88 -3.86 1.52
N ALA A 85 21.50 -2.71 1.08
CA ALA A 85 22.30 -1.72 1.93
C ALA A 85 22.74 -0.33 1.29
N SER A 86 22.99 0.78 2.04
CA SER A 86 23.42 2.13 1.49
C SER A 86 24.36 3.01 2.38
N SER A 87 25.35 3.73 1.82
CA SER A 87 26.47 4.37 2.58
C SER A 87 26.89 5.84 2.24
N GLY A 88 26.37 6.49 1.19
CA GLY A 88 26.88 7.80 0.71
C GLY A 88 28.12 7.71 -0.21
N GLU A 89 28.58 6.48 -0.46
CA GLU A 89 29.66 6.07 -1.34
C GLU A 89 29.24 6.10 -2.82
N VAL A 90 30.19 6.30 -3.75
CA VAL A 90 29.90 6.29 -5.20
C VAL A 90 29.87 4.86 -5.73
N ILE A 91 28.75 4.18 -5.51
CA ILE A 91 28.50 2.83 -6.02
C ILE A 91 28.26 2.90 -7.55
N ARG A 92 29.07 2.16 -8.33
CA ARG A 92 28.99 2.13 -9.80
C ARG A 92 28.18 0.94 -10.30
N SER A 93 27.33 1.18 -11.30
CA SER A 93 26.61 0.14 -12.05
C SER A 93 26.52 0.45 -13.55
N LYS A 94 26.01 -0.49 -14.34
CA LYS A 94 25.68 -0.28 -15.77
C LYS A 94 24.27 0.27 -15.94
N SER A 95 23.33 -0.16 -15.09
CA SER A 95 21.92 0.25 -15.11
C SER A 95 21.37 0.52 -13.70
N VAL A 96 20.42 1.45 -13.58
CA VAL A 96 19.72 1.77 -12.33
C VAL A 96 18.21 1.71 -12.55
N VAL A 97 17.47 1.03 -11.66
CA VAL A 97 16.01 1.00 -11.60
C VAL A 97 15.52 1.79 -10.40
N LEU A 98 14.57 2.71 -10.60
CA LEU A 98 13.96 3.52 -9.55
C LEU A 98 12.54 3.02 -9.27
N ALA A 99 12.37 2.36 -8.12
CA ALA A 99 11.11 1.81 -7.60
C ALA A 99 10.76 2.47 -6.25
N THR A 100 10.83 3.80 -6.21
CA THR A 100 10.70 4.63 -4.99
C THR A 100 9.32 4.60 -4.32
N GLY A 101 8.27 4.20 -5.04
CA GLY A 101 6.90 4.11 -4.51
C GLY A 101 6.41 5.45 -3.94
N THR A 102 5.70 5.40 -2.82
CA THR A 102 5.11 6.58 -2.14
C THR A 102 6.13 7.52 -1.49
N PHE A 103 7.45 7.34 -1.68
CA PHE A 103 8.48 8.08 -0.94
C PHE A 103 9.06 9.30 -1.68
N LEU A 104 8.87 9.41 -3.01
CA LEU A 104 9.50 10.48 -3.80
C LEU A 104 8.80 11.83 -3.58
N ASP A 105 9.51 12.79 -2.99
CA ASP A 105 9.03 14.15 -2.68
C ASP A 105 7.66 14.21 -1.95
N ALA A 106 7.43 13.21 -1.12
CA ALA A 106 6.13 12.85 -0.58
C ALA A 106 5.77 13.57 0.73
N GLU A 107 4.46 13.65 0.95
CA GLU A 107 3.82 14.30 2.11
C GLU A 107 2.75 13.38 2.70
N LEU A 108 2.31 13.69 3.91
CA LEU A 108 1.23 13.05 4.65
C LEU A 108 0.17 14.13 4.90
N HIS A 109 -1.04 13.93 4.39
CA HIS A 109 -2.15 14.89 4.44
C HIS A 109 -3.29 14.30 5.29
N LEU A 110 -3.58 14.95 6.43
CA LEU A 110 -4.65 14.61 7.38
C LEU A 110 -5.41 15.88 7.79
N GLY A 111 -6.60 16.07 7.23
CA GLY A 111 -7.38 17.29 7.29
C GLY A 111 -6.64 18.45 6.63
N LEU A 112 -6.29 19.45 7.43
CA LEU A 112 -5.43 20.58 7.05
C LEU A 112 -3.95 20.38 7.45
N ASN A 113 -3.61 19.28 8.13
CA ASN A 113 -2.23 19.01 8.54
C ASN A 113 -1.45 18.34 7.40
N ILE A 114 -0.36 18.99 6.97
CA ILE A 114 0.57 18.47 5.98
C ILE A 114 1.93 18.23 6.67
N ARG A 115 2.53 17.06 6.47
CA ARG A 115 3.86 16.70 7.02
C ARG A 115 4.70 15.97 5.97
N PRO A 116 6.02 16.20 5.83
CA PRO A 116 6.84 15.46 4.86
C PRO A 116 7.02 14.00 5.27
N GLY A 117 6.72 13.05 4.38
CA GLY A 117 6.85 11.61 4.66
C GLY A 117 6.28 10.73 3.55
N GLY A 118 6.83 9.52 3.39
CA GLY A 118 6.40 8.56 2.36
C GLY A 118 5.45 7.46 2.85
N ARG A 119 5.46 7.24 4.17
CA ARG A 119 4.55 6.39 4.96
C ARG A 119 4.45 7.02 6.36
N ILE A 120 3.45 6.65 7.15
CA ILE A 120 3.34 7.12 8.54
C ILE A 120 4.64 6.75 9.30
N GLY A 121 5.39 7.77 9.74
CA GLY A 121 6.66 7.63 10.46
C GLY A 121 7.93 7.56 9.59
N ASP A 122 7.83 7.43 8.26
CA ASP A 122 9.00 7.43 7.36
C ASP A 122 9.26 8.80 6.73
N LYS A 123 10.53 9.14 6.53
CA LYS A 123 10.97 10.38 5.83
C LYS A 123 10.80 10.25 4.31
N ALA A 124 10.57 11.39 3.64
CA ALA A 124 10.50 11.48 2.18
C ALA A 124 11.89 11.58 1.51
N ALA A 125 11.99 11.08 0.28
CA ALA A 125 13.21 11.04 -0.54
C ALA A 125 13.38 12.30 -1.42
N THR A 126 13.49 13.47 -0.79
CA THR A 126 13.52 14.79 -1.46
C THR A 126 14.76 15.01 -2.35
N ALA A 127 15.95 14.59 -1.91
CA ALA A 127 17.19 14.78 -2.65
C ALA A 127 17.21 14.07 -4.02
N LEU A 128 16.55 12.90 -4.11
CA LEU A 128 16.40 12.16 -5.36
C LEU A 128 15.44 12.87 -6.32
N ALA A 129 14.32 13.40 -5.81
CA ALA A 129 13.37 14.17 -6.63
C ALA A 129 14.01 15.43 -7.24
N THR A 130 14.77 16.18 -6.45
CA THR A 130 15.53 17.34 -6.95
C THR A 130 16.63 16.95 -7.93
N THR A 131 17.23 15.77 -7.79
CA THR A 131 18.18 15.23 -8.78
C THR A 131 17.49 14.89 -10.11
N LEU A 132 16.31 14.25 -10.08
CA LEU A 132 15.53 13.94 -11.29
C LEU A 132 15.07 15.21 -12.02
N ARG A 133 14.56 16.21 -11.29
CA ARG A 133 14.20 17.52 -11.86
C ARG A 133 15.38 18.22 -12.54
N ARG A 134 16.57 18.18 -11.93
CA ARG A 134 17.81 18.73 -12.52
C ARG A 134 18.26 17.99 -13.78
N LEU A 135 17.88 16.73 -13.95
CA LEU A 135 18.11 15.94 -15.18
C LEU A 135 17.03 16.16 -16.25
N GLY A 136 16.07 17.07 -16.04
CA GLY A 136 15.03 17.41 -17.00
C GLY A 136 13.78 16.53 -16.98
N PHE A 137 13.66 15.59 -16.04
CA PHE A 137 12.47 14.73 -15.94
C PHE A 137 11.24 15.49 -15.45
N LEU A 138 10.10 15.26 -16.11
CA LEU A 138 8.80 15.77 -15.68
C LEU A 138 8.30 15.01 -14.44
N THR A 139 7.95 15.76 -13.39
CA THR A 139 7.40 15.22 -12.14
C THR A 139 6.00 15.76 -11.90
N ALA A 140 5.02 14.88 -11.75
CA ALA A 140 3.64 15.21 -11.41
C ALA A 140 3.25 14.60 -10.06
N ARG A 141 2.37 15.26 -9.29
CA ARG A 141 1.83 14.73 -8.03
C ARG A 141 0.47 14.08 -8.28
N LEU A 142 0.38 12.76 -8.15
CA LEU A 142 -0.88 12.07 -7.85
C LEU A 142 -1.13 12.08 -6.34
N LYS A 143 -2.34 11.71 -5.91
CA LYS A 143 -2.71 11.53 -4.49
C LYS A 143 -3.50 10.23 -4.32
N THR A 144 -3.23 9.49 -3.24
CA THR A 144 -3.98 8.27 -2.87
C THR A 144 -4.25 8.24 -1.36
N GLY A 145 -5.50 7.97 -0.99
CA GLY A 145 -5.93 7.86 0.42
C GLY A 145 -6.16 6.40 0.88
N THR A 146 -5.92 6.14 2.15
CA THR A 146 -6.18 4.86 2.84
C THR A 146 -7.29 5.05 3.88
N PRO A 147 -8.12 4.02 4.18
CA PRO A 147 -9.04 4.09 5.30
C PRO A 147 -8.30 4.06 6.66
N PRO A 148 -8.97 4.49 7.75
CA PRO A 148 -8.53 4.18 9.10
C PRO A 148 -8.53 2.68 9.34
N ARG A 149 -7.63 2.20 10.22
CA ARG A 149 -7.66 0.81 10.70
C ARG A 149 -8.43 0.76 12.00
N ILE A 150 -9.28 -0.24 12.14
CA ILE A 150 -10.17 -0.40 13.30
C ILE A 150 -9.87 -1.69 14.06
N ASP A 151 -10.17 -1.69 15.36
CA ASP A 151 -10.01 -2.87 16.23
C ASP A 151 -11.15 -3.86 16.01
N GLY A 152 -10.86 -4.98 15.35
CA GLY A 152 -11.81 -6.06 15.07
C GLY A 152 -12.42 -6.72 16.32
N SER A 153 -11.82 -6.56 17.51
CA SER A 153 -12.42 -6.98 18.77
C SER A 153 -13.58 -6.07 19.23
N THR A 154 -13.74 -4.90 18.59
CA THR A 154 -14.79 -3.90 18.89
C THR A 154 -15.87 -3.80 17.81
N VAL A 155 -15.79 -4.65 16.79
CA VAL A 155 -16.77 -4.78 15.69
C VAL A 155 -17.87 -5.76 16.08
N ASN A 156 -19.13 -5.37 15.88
CA ASN A 156 -20.29 -6.24 16.05
C ASN A 156 -20.57 -7.02 14.75
N TRP A 157 -19.78 -8.07 14.53
CA TRP A 157 -19.83 -8.92 13.34
C TRP A 157 -21.23 -9.49 13.02
N LYS A 158 -22.12 -9.64 14.02
CA LYS A 158 -23.51 -10.08 13.82
C LYS A 158 -24.38 -9.13 12.99
N LYS A 159 -23.98 -7.85 12.87
CA LYS A 159 -24.63 -6.84 12.01
C LYS A 159 -24.03 -6.77 10.59
N THR A 160 -22.99 -7.56 10.31
CA THR A 160 -22.28 -7.57 9.04
C THR A 160 -22.59 -8.86 8.28
N LYS A 161 -22.57 -8.82 6.94
CA LYS A 161 -22.71 -10.03 6.14
C LYS A 161 -21.35 -10.73 6.03
N VAL A 162 -21.27 -11.98 6.48
CA VAL A 162 -20.08 -12.83 6.28
C VAL A 162 -19.92 -13.16 4.79
N HIS A 163 -18.68 -13.12 4.32
CA HIS A 163 -18.26 -13.48 2.97
C HIS A 163 -17.04 -14.41 3.06
N PRO A 164 -17.26 -15.74 3.03
CA PRO A 164 -16.19 -16.72 3.12
C PRO A 164 -15.32 -16.75 1.86
N PRO A 165 -14.10 -17.30 1.93
CA PRO A 165 -13.23 -17.53 0.79
C PRO A 165 -13.83 -18.51 -0.24
N ASP A 166 -13.36 -18.44 -1.48
CA ASP A 166 -13.72 -19.38 -2.54
C ASP A 166 -13.29 -20.81 -2.19
N PHE A 167 -14.14 -21.79 -2.49
CA PHE A 167 -13.86 -23.21 -2.28
C PHE A 167 -14.06 -24.02 -3.59
N PRO A 168 -13.06 -24.79 -4.05
CA PRO A 168 -11.69 -24.88 -3.53
C PRO A 168 -10.85 -23.62 -3.81
N ALA A 169 -9.99 -23.23 -2.89
CA ALA A 169 -9.19 -22.03 -3.04
C ALA A 169 -8.13 -22.18 -4.15
N THR A 170 -8.14 -21.26 -5.12
CA THR A 170 -7.24 -21.31 -6.29
C THR A 170 -5.90 -20.63 -5.99
N PRO A 171 -4.75 -21.30 -6.21
CA PRO A 171 -3.45 -20.65 -6.06
C PRO A 171 -3.24 -19.54 -7.10
N PHE A 172 -2.59 -18.46 -6.71
CA PHE A 172 -2.12 -17.44 -7.64
C PHE A 172 -0.99 -17.97 -8.53
N SER A 173 -0.07 -18.71 -7.92
CA SER A 173 1.16 -19.18 -8.58
C SER A 173 0.94 -20.43 -9.43
N PHE A 174 1.47 -20.44 -10.65
CA PHE A 174 1.40 -21.60 -11.56
C PHE A 174 2.27 -22.78 -11.08
N LEU A 175 3.26 -22.52 -10.21
CA LEU A 175 4.12 -23.56 -9.62
C LEU A 175 3.44 -24.32 -8.48
N ASN A 176 2.30 -23.84 -7.98
CA ASN A 176 1.59 -24.41 -6.84
C ASN A 176 0.28 -25.06 -7.27
N SER A 177 0.05 -26.31 -6.88
CA SER A 177 -1.19 -27.05 -7.16
C SER A 177 -2.33 -26.78 -6.15
N ARG A 178 -2.06 -26.00 -5.10
CA ARG A 178 -3.02 -25.59 -4.05
C ARG A 178 -2.53 -24.35 -3.31
N VAL A 179 -3.44 -23.65 -2.64
CA VAL A 179 -3.09 -22.60 -1.67
C VAL A 179 -2.38 -23.25 -0.45
N ALA A 180 -1.42 -22.53 0.15
CA ALA A 180 -0.62 -23.04 1.28
C ALA A 180 -1.40 -23.11 2.60
N ILE A 181 -2.39 -22.22 2.77
CA ILE A 181 -3.33 -22.18 3.89
C ILE A 181 -4.54 -23.06 3.53
N ARG A 182 -4.96 -23.95 4.43
CA ARG A 182 -6.09 -24.86 4.16
C ARG A 182 -7.39 -24.07 4.10
N ASP A 183 -8.37 -24.53 3.34
CA ASP A 183 -9.62 -23.77 3.09
C ASP A 183 -10.36 -23.42 4.39
N LYS A 184 -10.33 -24.32 5.39
CA LYS A 184 -10.92 -24.12 6.73
C LYS A 184 -10.10 -23.22 7.67
N GLU A 185 -8.93 -22.77 7.25
CA GLU A 185 -8.03 -21.89 8.01
C GLU A 185 -7.94 -20.48 7.41
N GLN A 186 -8.51 -20.25 6.23
CA GLN A 186 -8.59 -18.91 5.64
C GLN A 186 -9.62 -18.06 6.40
N LEU A 187 -9.40 -16.73 6.41
CA LEU A 187 -10.26 -15.79 7.15
C LEU A 187 -11.46 -15.39 6.30
N ASP A 188 -12.63 -15.33 6.93
CA ASP A 188 -13.81 -14.68 6.34
C ASP A 188 -13.55 -13.17 6.20
N CYS A 189 -13.95 -12.61 5.05
CA CYS A 189 -14.17 -11.18 4.94
C CYS A 189 -15.61 -10.86 5.35
N HIS A 190 -15.90 -9.63 5.75
CA HIS A 190 -17.26 -9.20 6.05
C HIS A 190 -17.65 -7.98 5.22
N MET A 191 -18.94 -7.80 4.95
CA MET A 191 -19.46 -6.64 4.24
C MET A 191 -20.52 -5.92 5.08
N THR A 192 -20.40 -4.60 5.16
CA THR A 192 -21.43 -3.67 5.65
C THR A 192 -21.60 -2.54 4.62
N TRP A 193 -22.40 -1.52 4.94
CA TRP A 193 -22.80 -0.47 4.01
C TRP A 193 -22.85 0.88 4.72
N THR A 194 -22.51 1.96 4.00
CA THR A 194 -22.70 3.32 4.51
C THR A 194 -24.18 3.63 4.77
N THR A 195 -24.41 4.60 5.63
CA THR A 195 -25.70 5.22 5.99
C THR A 195 -25.76 6.63 5.41
N GLU A 196 -26.93 7.27 5.47
CA GLU A 196 -27.09 8.68 5.09
C GLU A 196 -26.25 9.60 6.00
N GLU A 197 -26.07 9.22 7.27
CA GLU A 197 -25.19 9.88 8.24
C GLU A 197 -23.73 10.02 7.75
N VAL A 198 -23.20 9.03 7.02
CA VAL A 198 -21.86 9.14 6.40
C VAL A 198 -21.79 10.30 5.40
N GLU A 199 -22.88 10.57 4.67
CA GLU A 199 -22.96 11.68 3.73
C GLU A 199 -23.13 13.03 4.44
N HIS A 200 -23.83 13.08 5.58
CA HIS A 200 -23.85 14.26 6.45
C HIS A 200 -22.44 14.59 6.98
N ILE A 201 -21.78 13.64 7.65
CA ILE A 201 -20.44 13.81 8.24
C ILE A 201 -19.42 14.25 7.18
N VAL A 202 -19.48 13.69 5.96
CA VAL A 202 -18.62 14.08 4.83
C VAL A 202 -18.87 15.52 4.36
N ARG A 203 -20.14 15.94 4.29
CA ARG A 203 -20.50 17.31 3.88
C ARG A 203 -20.07 18.32 4.93
N ASP A 204 -20.24 18.00 6.21
CA ASP A 204 -19.82 18.87 7.30
C ASP A 204 -18.29 19.00 7.36
N SER A 205 -17.56 17.89 7.22
CA SER A 205 -16.08 17.91 7.20
C SER A 205 -15.46 18.55 5.95
N ILE A 206 -16.23 18.87 4.91
CA ILE A 206 -15.71 19.24 3.58
C ILE A 206 -14.76 20.45 3.62
N HIS A 207 -15.03 21.40 4.51
CA HIS A 207 -14.28 22.64 4.63
C HIS A 207 -12.87 22.43 5.23
N LEU A 208 -12.67 21.33 5.96
CA LEU A 208 -11.44 20.89 6.62
C LEU A 208 -10.57 19.98 5.73
N ASN A 209 -11.05 19.61 4.54
CA ASN A 209 -10.32 18.79 3.58
C ASN A 209 -9.60 19.66 2.54
N CYS A 210 -8.26 19.71 2.61
CA CYS A 210 -7.45 20.31 1.52
C CYS A 210 -7.73 19.64 0.16
N HIS A 211 -8.01 18.33 0.18
CA HIS A 211 -8.20 17.48 -0.99
C HIS A 211 -9.40 17.82 -1.88
N VAL A 212 -10.40 18.54 -1.38
CA VAL A 212 -11.61 18.90 -2.15
C VAL A 212 -11.46 20.27 -2.85
N LYS A 213 -10.47 21.07 -2.45
CA LYS A 213 -10.23 22.44 -2.98
C LYS A 213 -9.10 22.53 -4.00
N GLU A 214 -8.25 21.51 -4.11
CA GLU A 214 -7.10 21.50 -5.03
C GLU A 214 -7.39 20.70 -6.30
N GLU A 215 -7.04 21.26 -7.47
CA GLU A 215 -7.24 20.66 -8.81
C GLU A 215 -6.31 19.45 -9.12
N VAL A 216 -5.78 18.78 -8.10
CA VAL A 216 -4.90 17.62 -8.27
C VAL A 216 -5.71 16.43 -8.77
N SER A 217 -5.33 15.90 -9.93
CA SER A 217 -6.04 14.86 -10.68
C SER A 217 -5.97 13.47 -10.02
N GLY A 218 -6.68 13.31 -8.90
CA GLY A 218 -6.83 12.04 -8.19
C GLY A 218 -7.37 10.91 -9.10
N PRO A 219 -6.91 9.65 -8.93
CA PRO A 219 -7.29 8.54 -9.81
C PRO A 219 -8.80 8.39 -9.95
N ARG A 220 -9.33 8.52 -11.18
CA ARG A 220 -10.78 8.49 -11.47
C ARG A 220 -11.50 7.24 -10.95
N TYR A 221 -10.78 6.14 -10.75
CA TYR A 221 -11.31 4.80 -10.47
C TYR A 221 -11.19 4.32 -9.01
N CYS A 222 -10.49 5.06 -8.13
CA CYS A 222 -10.41 4.73 -6.70
C CYS A 222 -10.64 5.98 -5.82
N PRO A 223 -11.85 6.58 -5.88
CA PRO A 223 -12.19 7.78 -5.11
C PRO A 223 -12.20 7.52 -3.60
N SER A 224 -11.84 8.54 -2.82
CA SER A 224 -12.09 8.62 -1.38
C SER A 224 -13.59 8.63 -1.07
N ILE A 225 -14.00 8.40 0.18
CA ILE A 225 -15.42 8.43 0.57
C ILE A 225 -16.03 9.82 0.34
N GLU A 226 -15.27 10.89 0.59
CA GLU A 226 -15.67 12.26 0.29
C GLU A 226 -15.89 12.43 -1.23
N SER A 227 -14.96 11.91 -2.03
CA SER A 227 -15.04 11.94 -3.50
C SER A 227 -16.17 11.07 -4.07
N LYS A 228 -16.62 10.04 -3.34
CA LYS A 228 -17.77 9.21 -3.72
C LYS A 228 -19.07 9.95 -3.45
N VAL A 229 -19.26 10.42 -2.22
CA VAL A 229 -20.44 11.19 -1.80
C VAL A 229 -20.66 12.41 -2.69
N LEU A 230 -19.60 13.19 -2.96
CA LEU A 230 -19.70 14.40 -3.80
C LEU A 230 -20.05 14.11 -5.28
N ARG A 231 -19.80 12.89 -5.78
CA ARG A 231 -20.12 12.50 -7.16
C ARG A 231 -21.40 11.68 -7.28
N PHE A 232 -21.82 11.04 -6.21
CA PHE A 232 -22.85 9.99 -6.20
C PHE A 232 -23.75 10.05 -4.95
N GLY A 233 -24.03 11.26 -4.45
CA GLY A 233 -24.85 11.50 -3.25
C GLY A 233 -26.23 10.85 -3.32
N GLY A 234 -26.80 10.58 -2.14
CA GLY A 234 -28.03 9.79 -1.97
C GLY A 234 -27.84 8.30 -2.26
N ARG A 235 -26.60 7.79 -2.38
CA ARG A 235 -26.30 6.36 -2.58
C ARG A 235 -25.52 5.77 -1.43
N ARG A 236 -25.94 4.58 -1.02
CA ARG A 236 -25.17 3.74 -0.08
C ARG A 236 -24.00 3.08 -0.81
N HIS A 237 -22.85 3.04 -0.15
CA HIS A 237 -21.63 2.42 -0.64
C HIS A 237 -21.33 1.14 0.16
N GLN A 238 -20.80 0.12 -0.50
CA GLN A 238 -20.29 -1.07 0.17
C GLN A 238 -19.02 -0.73 0.96
N VAL A 239 -18.89 -1.34 2.13
CA VAL A 239 -17.70 -1.34 2.97
C VAL A 239 -17.31 -2.78 3.24
N TRP A 240 -16.14 -3.17 2.76
CA TRP A 240 -15.57 -4.49 3.03
C TRP A 240 -14.65 -4.40 4.23
N LEU A 241 -14.87 -5.25 5.22
CA LEU A 241 -14.06 -5.37 6.43
C LEU A 241 -13.09 -6.53 6.22
N GLU A 242 -11.87 -6.21 5.83
CA GLU A 242 -10.79 -7.17 5.58
C GLU A 242 -9.89 -7.24 6.82
N PRO A 243 -9.66 -8.41 7.43
CA PRO A 243 -8.61 -8.57 8.45
C PRO A 243 -7.22 -8.32 7.83
N GLU A 244 -6.35 -7.54 8.48
CA GLU A 244 -4.97 -7.34 8.01
C GLU A 244 -4.07 -8.58 8.24
N GLY A 245 -4.53 -9.60 8.98
CA GLY A 245 -3.85 -10.90 9.12
C GLY A 245 -4.30 -11.76 10.31
N PHE A 246 -3.80 -13.02 10.37
CA PHE A 246 -4.18 -14.03 11.36
C PHE A 246 -3.84 -13.68 12.82
N CYS A 247 -2.77 -12.92 13.03
CA CYS A 247 -2.22 -12.64 14.36
C CYS A 247 -2.38 -11.18 14.79
N CYS A 248 -3.15 -10.38 14.04
CA CYS A 248 -3.48 -9.00 14.42
C CYS A 248 -5.00 -8.85 14.58
N ARG A 249 -5.38 -7.82 15.32
CA ARG A 249 -6.79 -7.39 15.50
C ARG A 249 -7.17 -6.25 14.55
N GLU A 250 -6.29 -5.90 13.62
CA GLU A 250 -6.49 -4.75 12.73
C GLU A 250 -7.37 -5.15 11.55
N VAL A 251 -8.42 -4.36 11.33
CA VAL A 251 -9.36 -4.54 10.22
C VAL A 251 -9.29 -3.29 9.33
N TYR A 252 -9.20 -3.54 8.04
CA TYR A 252 -9.14 -2.56 6.97
C TYR A 252 -10.54 -2.41 6.35
N PRO A 253 -11.27 -1.30 6.57
CA PRO A 253 -12.59 -1.07 6.01
C PRO A 253 -12.46 -0.50 4.57
N GLN A 254 -12.16 -1.39 3.62
CA GLN A 254 -12.05 -1.05 2.20
C GLN A 254 -13.35 -0.41 1.72
N GLY A 255 -13.19 0.75 1.08
CA GLY A 255 -14.29 1.62 0.66
C GLY A 255 -14.27 2.97 1.37
N LEU A 256 -13.70 3.06 2.57
CA LEU A 256 -13.69 4.25 3.42
C LEU A 256 -12.35 5.01 3.43
N SER A 257 -11.58 4.97 2.34
CA SER A 257 -10.42 5.86 2.20
C SER A 257 -10.85 7.31 2.38
N CYS A 258 -10.24 8.04 3.31
CA CYS A 258 -10.64 9.39 3.68
C CYS A 258 -9.43 10.26 4.03
N THR A 259 -9.64 11.58 4.06
CA THR A 259 -8.63 12.57 4.46
C THR A 259 -9.09 13.47 5.60
N MET A 260 -10.36 13.37 6.01
CA MET A 260 -10.94 14.19 7.07
C MET A 260 -10.22 14.06 8.43
N PRO A 261 -10.31 15.05 9.34
CA PRO A 261 -9.77 14.95 10.70
C PRO A 261 -10.24 13.72 11.48
N GLU A 262 -9.40 13.24 12.40
CA GLU A 262 -9.59 11.95 13.11
C GLU A 262 -10.91 11.86 13.89
N ASP A 263 -11.37 12.95 14.47
CA ASP A 263 -12.66 13.08 15.16
C ASP A 263 -13.85 12.87 14.20
N TYR A 264 -13.77 13.35 12.96
CA TYR A 264 -14.76 13.06 11.92
C TYR A 264 -14.65 11.60 11.44
N GLN A 265 -13.44 11.01 11.40
CA GLN A 265 -13.29 9.58 11.07
C GLN A 265 -13.90 8.66 12.12
N VAL A 266 -13.77 8.99 13.41
CA VAL A 266 -14.42 8.25 14.50
C VAL A 266 -15.94 8.31 14.36
N GLN A 267 -16.51 9.47 14.05
CA GLN A 267 -17.94 9.64 13.77
C GLN A 267 -18.37 8.83 12.55
N LEU A 268 -17.66 8.98 11.42
CA LEU A 268 -17.95 8.29 10.16
C LEU A 268 -17.96 6.77 10.35
N ILE A 269 -16.94 6.22 11.01
CA ILE A 269 -16.87 4.78 11.30
C ILE A 269 -18.04 4.34 12.19
N ARG A 270 -18.36 5.08 13.25
CA ARG A 270 -19.45 4.68 14.19
C ARG A 270 -20.86 4.86 13.64
N SER A 271 -21.04 5.65 12.58
CA SER A 271 -22.31 5.77 11.86
C SER A 271 -22.69 4.53 11.03
N ILE A 272 -21.79 3.55 10.91
CA ILE A 272 -21.93 2.39 10.02
C ILE A 272 -22.40 1.14 10.80
N PRO A 273 -23.40 0.38 10.29
CA PRO A 273 -23.92 -0.81 10.97
C PRO A 273 -22.83 -1.86 11.27
N GLY A 274 -22.76 -2.26 12.54
CA GLY A 274 -21.74 -3.18 13.06
C GLY A 274 -20.46 -2.50 13.55
N LEU A 275 -20.27 -1.22 13.28
CA LEU A 275 -19.09 -0.44 13.67
C LEU A 275 -19.39 0.57 14.79
N GLU A 276 -20.58 0.54 15.41
CA GLU A 276 -21.06 1.60 16.30
C GLU A 276 -20.20 1.77 17.56
N THR A 277 -19.56 0.69 18.03
CA THR A 277 -18.61 0.66 19.15
C THR A 277 -17.14 0.64 18.72
N ALA A 278 -16.85 0.74 17.42
CA ALA A 278 -15.51 0.53 16.91
C ALA A 278 -14.51 1.55 17.46
N LYS A 279 -13.29 1.07 17.71
CA LYS A 279 -12.12 1.89 18.03
C LYS A 279 -11.23 1.98 16.80
N LEU A 280 -10.82 3.20 16.44
CA LEU A 280 -9.72 3.39 15.51
C LEU A 280 -8.41 3.03 16.21
N LEU A 281 -7.52 2.35 15.48
CA LEU A 281 -6.15 2.02 15.89
C LEU A 281 -5.13 2.87 15.14
N ARG A 282 -5.45 3.25 13.90
CA ARG A 282 -4.71 4.21 13.07
C ARG A 282 -5.73 5.05 12.28
N PRO A 283 -5.61 6.39 12.21
CA PRO A 283 -6.44 7.18 11.29
C PRO A 283 -6.13 6.83 9.83
N GLY A 284 -7.09 7.10 8.95
CA GLY A 284 -6.90 7.11 7.51
C GLY A 284 -6.26 8.42 7.09
N ASP A 285 -5.35 8.36 6.13
CA ASP A 285 -4.59 9.50 5.65
C ASP A 285 -4.37 9.41 4.14
N SER A 286 -3.69 10.41 3.58
CA SER A 286 -3.40 10.47 2.16
C SER A 286 -1.97 10.90 1.86
N PHE A 287 -1.44 10.32 0.79
CA PHE A 287 -0.05 10.43 0.37
C PHE A 287 -0.02 10.99 -1.06
N PRO A 288 0.65 12.12 -1.31
CA PRO A 288 1.00 12.52 -2.67
C PRO A 288 2.11 11.60 -3.21
N LEU A 289 1.79 10.88 -4.28
CA LEU A 289 2.73 10.11 -5.09
C LEU A 289 3.32 11.04 -6.15
N SER A 290 4.59 11.43 -6.03
CA SER A 290 5.29 12.05 -7.16
C SER A 290 5.57 11.00 -8.21
N LEU A 291 4.77 10.96 -9.29
CA LEU A 291 5.06 10.17 -10.47
C LEU A 291 6.03 10.92 -11.39
N GLN A 292 6.94 10.16 -11.96
CA GLN A 292 7.66 10.55 -13.16
C GLN A 292 6.77 10.30 -14.37
N LEU A 293 6.62 11.30 -15.24
CA LEU A 293 6.01 11.12 -16.56
C LEU A 293 7.11 11.00 -17.60
N SER A 294 6.94 10.07 -18.53
CA SER A 294 7.84 9.77 -19.65
C SER A 294 7.51 10.62 -20.87
#